data_AF-A0AAN0KH74-F1
#
_entry.id   AF-A0AAN0KH74-F1
#
_cell.length_a   1.000
_cell.length_b   1.000
_cell.length_c   1.000
_cell.angle_alpha   90.00
_cell.angle_beta   90.00
_cell.angle_gamma   90.00
#
_symmetry.space_group_name_H-M   'P 1'
#
loop_
_entity.id
_entity.type
_entity.pdbx_description
1 polymer ?
#
loop_
_entity_poly.entity_id
_entity_poly.type
_entity_poly.pdbx_seq_one_letter_code
_entity_poly.pdbx_strand_id
1 'polypeptide(L)' 'MLFADSFYLICQHSHLLAQRDSVDVADVAQYPFVGFCKGTSIRQYTDQLIEPEGFNYVLEVR' A
#
# COMPACT_ATOMS: atom_id res chain seq x y z
N MET A 1 -16.74 -15.68 11.25
CA MET A 1 -16.10 -14.61 10.46
C MET A 1 -14.98 -15.26 9.68
N LEU A 2 -15.04 -15.21 8.35
CA LEU A 2 -13.95 -15.68 7.50
C LEU A 2 -12.87 -14.59 7.53
N PHE A 3 -11.74 -14.91 8.18
CA PHE A 3 -10.44 -14.22 8.24
C PHE A 3 -10.38 -12.69 7.98
N ALA A 4 -9.83 -11.95 8.95
CA ALA A 4 -9.36 -10.59 8.73
C ALA A 4 -7.91 -10.66 8.22
N ASP A 5 -7.70 -10.37 6.93
CA ASP A 5 -6.35 -10.21 6.39
C ASP A 5 -5.78 -8.86 6.82
N SER A 6 -4.60 -8.88 7.45
CA SER A 6 -3.85 -7.68 7.80
C SER A 6 -2.93 -7.31 6.65
N PHE A 7 -2.94 -6.03 6.27
CA PHE A 7 -1.99 -5.50 5.31
C PHE A 7 -0.68 -5.10 6.00
N TYR A 8 0.44 -5.43 5.37
CA TYR A 8 1.77 -5.04 5.83
C TYR A 8 2.46 -4.24 4.72
N LEU A 9 3.14 -3.16 5.11
CA LEU A 9 3.99 -2.40 4.20
C LEU A 9 5.37 -3.06 4.08
N ILE A 10 5.79 -3.35 2.86
CA ILE A 10 7.16 -3.80 2.57
C ILE A 10 7.91 -2.61 2.00
N CYS A 11 9.04 -2.26 2.62
CA CYS A 11 9.92 -1.22 2.13
C CYS A 11 11.39 -1.54 2.43
N GLN A 12 12.29 -0.78 1.80
CA GLN A 12 13.72 -0.88 2.05
C GLN A 12 14.04 -0.50 3.50
N HIS A 13 15.00 -1.17 4.13
CA HIS A 13 15.32 -0.93 5.55
C HIS A 13 15.83 0.51 5.81
N SER A 14 16.40 1.15 4.80
CA SER A 14 16.84 2.55 4.85
C SER A 14 15.72 3.58 4.66
N HIS A 15 14.50 3.14 4.34
CA HIS A 15 13.37 4.03 4.08
C HIS A 15 12.87 4.69 5.38
N LEU A 16 12.40 5.94 5.30
CA LEU A 16 11.89 6.67 6.48
C LEU A 16 10.72 5.95 7.16
N LEU A 17 9.84 5.34 6.36
CA LEU A 17 8.72 4.54 6.87
C LEU A 17 9.16 3.26 7.61
N ALA A 18 10.36 2.72 7.33
CA ALA A 18 10.89 1.56 8.03
C ALA A 18 11.33 1.87 9.47
N GLN A 19 11.49 3.15 9.82
CA GLN A 19 11.85 3.60 11.17
C GLN A 19 10.62 3.75 12.08
N ARG A 20 9.41 3.53 11.54
CA ARG A 20 8.15 3.64 12.28
C ARG A 20 7.62 2.25 12.62
N ASP A 21 7.10 2.08 13.83
CA ASP A 21 6.44 0.84 14.26
C ASP A 21 5.10 0.62 13.55
N SER A 22 4.45 1.70 13.12
CA SER A 22 3.21 1.70 12.36
C SER A 22 3.17 2.89 11.41
N VAL A 23 2.51 2.74 10.28
CA VAL A 23 2.37 3.78 9.25
C VAL A 23 0.91 3.97 8.89
N ASP A 24 0.53 5.23 8.63
CA ASP A 24 -0.76 5.51 8.02
C ASP A 24 -0.68 5.30 6.51
N VAL A 25 -1.78 4.89 5.91
CA VAL A 25 -1.94 4.77 4.47
C VAL A 25 -1.67 6.12 3.77
N ALA A 26 -2.07 7.24 4.38
CA ALA A 26 -1.78 8.58 3.89
C ALA A 26 -0.27 8.95 3.92
N ASP A 27 0.51 8.37 4.83
CA ASP A 27 1.97 8.52 4.82
C ASP A 27 2.59 7.78 3.64
N VAL A 28 2.07 6.58 3.33
CA VAL A 28 2.58 5.73 2.25
C VAL A 28 2.34 6.37 0.89
N ALA A 29 1.19 7.00 0.66
CA ALA A 29 0.87 7.64 -0.62
C ALA A 29 1.74 8.84 -0.98
N GLN A 30 2.45 9.42 0.00
CA GLN A 30 3.42 10.48 -0.26
C GLN A 30 4.68 9.97 -0.98
N TYR A 31 4.90 8.65 -1.02
CA TYR A 31 6.06 8.02 -1.63
C TYR A 31 5.69 7.23 -2.89
N PRO A 32 6.66 7.03 -3.82
CA PRO A 32 6.49 6.11 -4.94
C PRO A 32 6.12 4.71 -4.46
N PHE A 33 5.02 4.16 -4.99
CA PHE A 33 4.47 2.88 -4.55
C PHE A 33 4.49 1.85 -5.69
N VAL A 34 4.90 0.63 -5.38
CA VAL A 34 4.82 -0.52 -6.30
C VAL A 34 3.57 -1.30 -5.95
N GLY A 35 2.61 -1.31 -6.86
CA GLY A 35 1.30 -1.91 -6.65
C GLY A 35 1.10 -3.21 -7.41
N PHE A 36 0.03 -3.92 -7.07
CA PHE A 36 -0.50 -4.97 -7.95
C PHE A 36 -1.17 -4.37 -9.18
N CYS A 37 -1.19 -5.12 -10.28
CA CYS A 37 -1.91 -4.73 -11.48
C CYS A 37 -3.40 -4.46 -11.23
N LYS A 38 -3.93 -3.48 -11.96
CA LYS A 38 -5.37 -3.20 -12.01
C LYS A 38 -6.15 -4.47 -12.40
N GLY A 39 -7.30 -4.66 -11.74
CA GLY A 39 -8.18 -5.81 -11.95
C GLY A 39 -7.90 -7.01 -11.03
N THR A 40 -6.85 -6.97 -10.22
CA THR A 40 -6.68 -7.92 -9.11
C THR A 40 -7.55 -7.50 -7.91
N SER A 41 -8.05 -8.47 -7.15
CA SER A 41 -8.82 -8.20 -5.92
C SER A 41 -8.00 -7.39 -4.91
N ILE A 42 -6.71 -7.71 -4.77
CA ILE A 42 -5.79 -6.99 -3.88
C ILE A 42 -5.71 -5.51 -4.29
N ARG A 43 -5.54 -5.21 -5.58
CA ARG A 43 -5.50 -3.82 -6.05
C ARG A 43 -6.79 -3.06 -5.74
N GLN A 44 -7.95 -3.69 -5.90
CA GLN A 44 -9.23 -3.07 -5.53
C GLN A 44 -9.31 -2.75 -4.03
N TYR A 45 -8.92 -3.70 -3.17
CA TYR A 45 -8.91 -3.46 -1.72
C TYR A 45 -7.89 -2.39 -1.33
N THR A 46 -6.68 -2.43 -1.90
CA THR A 46 -5.65 -1.43 -1.64
C THR A 46 -6.10 -0.03 -2.05
N ASP A 47 -6.69 0.13 -3.24
CA ASP A 47 -7.19 1.44 -3.68
C ASP A 47 -8.30 1.99 -2.77
N GLN A 48 -9.19 1.12 -2.26
CA GLN A 48 -10.26 1.50 -1.32
C GLN A 48 -9.74 2.00 0.05
N LEU A 49 -8.53 1.63 0.47
CA LEU A 49 -7.96 2.08 1.74
C LEU A 49 -7.62 3.57 1.77
N ILE A 50 -7.53 4.22 0.61
CA ILE A 50 -7.03 5.59 0.46
C ILE A 50 -7.91 6.46 -0.44
N GLU A 51 -9.17 6.08 -0.64
CA GLU A 51 -10.08 6.94 -1.38
C GLU A 51 -10.29 8.28 -0.64
N PRO A 52 -10.26 9.44 -1.35
CA PRO A 52 -10.20 9.59 -2.81
C PRO A 52 -8.80 9.81 -3.40
N GLU A 53 -7.76 9.92 -2.58
CA GLU A 53 -6.43 10.41 -2.99
C GLU A 53 -5.61 9.39 -3.78
N GLY A 54 -5.73 8.10 -3.45
CA GLY A 54 -5.00 7.03 -4.15
C GLY A 54 -3.52 6.95 -3.75
N PHE A 55 -2.87 5.83 -4.07
CA PHE A 55 -1.41 5.71 -3.97
C PHE A 55 -0.71 6.23 -5.22
N ASN A 56 0.52 6.73 -5.06
CA ASN A 56 1.39 7.14 -6.15
C ASN A 56 2.05 5.92 -6.82
N TYR A 57 1.28 5.18 -7.62
CA TYR A 57 1.77 3.98 -8.32
C TYR A 57 2.80 4.32 -9.41
N VAL A 58 4.05 3.89 -9.21
CA VAL A 58 5.13 4.06 -10.20
C VAL A 58 5.47 2.78 -10.96
N LEU A 59 5.05 1.62 -10.43
CA LEU A 59 5.22 0.32 -11.06
C LEU A 59 4.06 -0.60 -10.66
N GLU A 60 3.66 -1.48 -11.57
CA GLU A 60 2.68 -2.52 -11.31
C GLU A 60 3.29 -3.91 -11.51
N VAL A 61 2.97 -4.86 -10.62
CA VAL A 61 3.41 -6.26 -10.69
C VAL A 61 2.21 -7.21 -10.85
N ARG A 62 2.41 -8.29 -11.59
CA ARG A 62 1.42 -9.37 -11.81
C ARG A 62 1.66 -10.54 -10.87
#